data_AF-A0A6P1B863-F1
#
_entry.id   AF-A0A6P1B863-F1
#
_cell.length_a   1.000
_cell.length_b   1.000
_cell.length_c   1.000
_cell.angle_alpha   90.00
_cell.angle_beta   90.00
_cell.angle_gamma   90.00
#
_symmetry.space_group_name_H-M   'P 1'
#
loop_
_entity.id
_entity.type
_entity.pdbx_description
1 polymer ?
#
loop_
_entity_poly.entity_id
_entity_poly.type
_entity_poly.pdbx_seq_one_letter_code
_entity_poly.pdbx_strand_id
1 'polypeptide(L)'
;MLLVAVRIARESFATYCNLRRPHGAAVALAVGTFLVAEIVLRGIPYLATGSLRNNLPVEDYQAMIAPGMWPWWYVLKYWPAAIFAPLVEETAYRGFLWRGLAASRLGHGGSLLVSALFFAAVHYHYYIQGGQVVLGALISPFIFGLIFGFVRWRSGSTIAAMITHALGNIALSVLTVLAVRHGWP
;
A
#
# COMPACT_ATOMS: atom_id res chain seq x y z
N MET A 1 -16.89 15.15 5.42
CA MET A 1 -17.69 13.99 4.97
C MET A 1 -17.59 12.78 5.89
N LEU A 2 -16.41 12.23 6.19
CA LEU A 2 -16.25 11.06 7.09
C LEU A 2 -16.92 11.24 8.47
N LEU A 3 -16.63 12.33 9.19
CA LEU A 3 -17.25 12.58 10.50
C LEU A 3 -18.77 12.76 10.45
N VAL A 4 -19.30 13.26 9.33
CA VAL A 4 -20.76 13.37 9.12
C VAL A 4 -21.35 11.97 8.94
N ALA A 5 -20.73 11.12 8.13
CA ALA A 5 -21.17 9.74 7.94
C ALA A 5 -21.12 8.92 9.23
N VAL A 6 -20.07 9.10 10.05
CA VAL A 6 -19.95 8.48 11.38
C VAL A 6 -21.09 8.92 12.30
N ARG A 7 -21.39 10.22 12.34
CA ARG A 7 -22.51 10.76 13.14
C ARG A 7 -23.87 10.24 12.68
N ILE A 8 -24.10 10.15 11.36
CA ILE A 8 -25.34 9.60 10.78
C ILE A 8 -25.48 8.12 11.15
N ALA A 9 -24.40 7.34 11.08
CA ALA A 9 -24.39 5.94 11.45
C ALA A 9 -24.55 5.68 12.96
N ARG A 10 -24.43 6.71 13.81
CA ARG A 10 -24.52 6.62 15.28
C ARG A 10 -23.55 5.59 15.88
N GLU A 11 -22.36 5.47 15.27
CA GLU A 11 -21.29 4.57 15.70
C GLU A 11 -20.04 5.36 16.09
N SER A 12 -19.12 4.71 16.82
CA SER A 12 -17.78 5.28 17.01
C SER A 12 -17.01 5.29 15.69
N PHE A 13 -16.04 6.20 15.54
CA PHE A 13 -15.15 6.23 14.37
C PHE A 13 -14.44 4.90 14.12
N ALA A 14 -13.94 4.27 15.19
CA ALA A 14 -13.25 2.99 15.12
C ALA A 14 -14.17 1.86 14.64
N THR A 15 -15.41 1.83 15.13
CA THR A 15 -16.43 0.87 14.66
C THR A 15 -16.77 1.13 13.20
N TYR A 16 -16.98 2.39 12.82
CA TYR A 16 -17.37 2.78 11.47
C TYR A 16 -16.33 2.35 10.44
N CYS A 17 -15.07 2.69 10.69
CA CYS A 17 -13.94 2.35 9.82
C CYS A 17 -13.42 0.91 10.03
N ASN A 18 -14.08 0.14 10.89
CA ASN A 18 -13.72 -1.23 11.24
C ASN A 18 -12.24 -1.38 11.67
N LEU A 19 -11.77 -0.44 12.50
CA LEU A 19 -10.43 -0.39 13.11
C LEU A 19 -10.34 -1.39 14.28
N ARG A 20 -10.65 -2.65 14.00
CA ARG A 20 -10.62 -3.73 15.00
C ARG A 20 -9.21 -4.29 15.10
N ARG A 21 -8.73 -4.49 16.33
CA ARG A 21 -7.47 -5.19 16.58
C ARG A 21 -7.50 -6.55 15.87
N PRO A 22 -6.54 -6.85 14.98
CA PRO A 22 -6.51 -8.12 14.28
C PRO A 22 -6.15 -9.25 15.25
N HIS A 23 -6.83 -10.38 15.11
CA HIS A 23 -6.49 -11.64 15.78
C HIS A 23 -5.31 -12.31 15.08
N GLY A 24 -4.69 -13.32 15.71
CA GLY A 24 -3.48 -13.97 15.19
C GLY A 24 -3.58 -14.42 13.74
N ALA A 25 -4.69 -15.04 13.34
CA ALA A 25 -4.91 -15.47 11.95
C ALA A 25 -4.99 -14.29 10.95
N ALA A 26 -5.57 -13.16 11.36
CA ALA A 26 -5.60 -11.95 10.52
C ALA A 26 -4.21 -11.32 10.37
N VAL A 27 -3.38 -11.36 11.42
CA VAL A 27 -1.97 -10.94 11.34
C VAL A 27 -1.18 -11.87 10.43
N ALA A 28 -1.35 -13.19 10.59
CA ALA A 28 -0.70 -14.18 9.73
C ALA A 28 -1.13 -14.02 8.26
N LEU A 29 -2.40 -13.74 7.99
CA LEU A 29 -2.89 -13.41 6.65
C LEU A 29 -2.23 -12.14 6.11
N ALA A 30 -2.16 -11.08 6.90
CA ALA A 30 -1.55 -9.81 6.48
C ALA A 30 -0.07 -10.00 6.11
N VAL A 31 0.70 -10.65 6.99
CA VAL A 31 2.12 -10.93 6.76
C VAL A 31 2.31 -11.89 5.59
N GLY A 32 1.55 -12.99 5.53
CA GLY A 32 1.66 -13.98 4.46
C GLY A 32 1.30 -13.39 3.10
N THR A 33 0.25 -12.56 3.02
CA THR A 33 -0.12 -11.86 1.77
C THR A 33 0.98 -10.88 1.36
N PHE A 34 1.55 -10.13 2.31
CA PHE A 34 2.71 -9.27 2.05
C PHE A 34 3.89 -10.05 1.48
N LEU A 35 4.30 -11.15 2.11
CA LEU A 35 5.42 -11.96 1.66
C LEU A 35 5.20 -12.52 0.24
N VAL A 36 4.01 -13.05 -0.03
CA VAL A 36 3.64 -13.53 -1.36
C VAL A 36 3.65 -12.38 -2.37
N ALA A 37 3.11 -11.22 -2.02
CA ALA A 37 3.13 -10.05 -2.88
C ALA A 37 4.55 -9.59 -3.21
N GLU A 38 5.46 -9.54 -2.23
CA GLU A 38 6.87 -9.18 -2.47
C GLU A 38 7.55 -10.16 -3.43
N ILE A 39 7.35 -11.47 -3.21
CA ILE A 39 7.91 -12.52 -4.09
C ILE A 39 7.36 -12.38 -5.50
N VAL A 40 6.05 -12.20 -5.66
CA VAL A 40 5.40 -12.14 -6.97
C VAL A 40 5.73 -10.84 -7.70
N LEU A 41 5.50 -9.70 -7.05
CA LEU A 41 5.61 -8.38 -7.68
C LEU A 41 7.06 -7.96 -7.96
N ARG A 42 8.04 -8.52 -7.26
CA ARG A 42 9.47 -8.29 -7.55
C ARG A 42 10.13 -9.43 -8.30
N GLY A 43 9.75 -10.67 -7.99
CA GLY A 43 10.29 -11.86 -8.62
C GLY A 43 9.90 -11.98 -10.09
N ILE A 44 8.63 -11.71 -10.46
CA ILE A 44 8.21 -11.80 -11.86
C ILE A 44 8.98 -10.82 -12.76
N PRO A 45 9.06 -9.51 -12.45
CA PRO A 45 9.83 -8.62 -13.33
C PRO A 45 11.34 -8.88 -13.25
N TYR A 46 11.86 -9.42 -12.14
CA TYR A 46 13.24 -9.91 -12.10
C TYR A 46 13.47 -11.05 -13.09
N LEU A 47 12.58 -12.05 -13.16
CA LEU A 47 12.68 -13.13 -14.13
C LEU A 47 12.60 -12.62 -15.57
N ALA A 48 11.85 -11.55 -15.82
CA ALA A 48 11.71 -10.95 -17.15
C ALA A 48 12.88 -10.04 -17.55
N THR A 49 13.50 -9.35 -16.61
CA THR A 49 14.49 -8.28 -16.88
C THR A 49 15.90 -8.59 -16.40
N GLY A 50 16.07 -9.62 -15.57
CA GLY A 50 17.33 -9.93 -14.88
C GLY A 50 17.71 -8.94 -13.77
N SER A 51 16.84 -7.95 -13.47
CA SER A 51 17.13 -6.83 -12.56
C SER A 51 16.05 -6.67 -11.49
N LEU A 52 16.46 -6.72 -10.23
CA LEU A 52 15.63 -6.35 -9.08
C LEU A 52 15.56 -4.82 -8.94
N ARG A 53 16.60 -4.13 -9.39
CA ARG A 53 16.73 -2.67 -9.32
C ARG A 53 15.60 -1.95 -10.06
N ASN A 54 15.14 -2.49 -11.19
CA ASN A 54 14.04 -1.92 -11.99
C ASN A 54 12.70 -1.76 -11.22
N ASN A 55 12.53 -2.43 -10.07
CA ASN A 55 11.31 -2.35 -9.24
C ASN A 55 11.51 -1.56 -7.94
N LEU A 56 12.66 -0.91 -7.77
CA LEU A 56 13.03 -0.20 -6.56
C LEU A 56 13.30 1.28 -6.90
N PRO A 57 12.94 2.24 -6.03
CA PRO A 57 13.18 3.66 -6.22
C PRO A 57 14.67 4.01 -5.99
N VAL A 58 15.57 3.35 -6.71
CA VAL A 58 17.01 3.53 -6.51
C VAL A 58 17.48 4.87 -7.05
N GLU A 59 16.95 5.33 -8.18
CA GLU A 59 17.26 6.65 -8.72
C GLU A 59 16.84 7.75 -7.73
N ASP A 60 15.65 7.63 -7.15
CA ASP A 60 15.16 8.55 -6.11
C ASP A 60 16.07 8.53 -4.88
N TYR A 61 16.48 7.34 -4.42
CA TYR A 61 17.42 7.22 -3.31
C TYR A 61 18.75 7.93 -3.60
N GLN A 62 19.34 7.67 -4.78
CA GLN A 62 20.63 8.22 -5.19
C GLN A 62 20.57 9.74 -5.38
N ALA A 63 19.45 10.26 -5.86
CA ALA A 63 19.23 11.70 -6.02
C ALA A 63 19.10 12.43 -4.67
N MET A 64 18.63 11.74 -3.61
CA MET A 64 18.37 12.37 -2.31
C MET A 64 19.52 12.21 -1.30
N ILE A 65 20.39 11.20 -1.44
CA ILE A 65 21.47 10.94 -0.47
C ILE A 65 22.64 11.93 -0.63
N ALA A 66 22.96 12.66 0.45
CA ALA A 66 24.12 13.53 0.48
C ALA A 66 25.45 12.73 0.62
N PRO A 67 26.58 13.23 0.07
CA PRO A 67 27.89 12.61 0.28
C PRO A 67 28.21 12.42 1.77
N GLY A 68 28.68 11.22 2.13
CA GLY A 68 29.02 10.87 3.52
C GLY A 68 27.83 10.52 4.44
N MET A 69 26.59 10.59 3.96
CA MET A 69 25.41 10.22 4.74
C MET A 69 25.34 8.70 4.99
N TRP A 70 24.92 8.29 6.19
CA TRP A 70 24.74 6.87 6.54
C TRP A 70 23.63 6.22 5.70
N PRO A 71 23.87 5.17 4.88
CA PRO A 71 22.93 4.68 3.87
C PRO A 71 21.50 4.38 4.32
N TRP A 72 21.30 3.98 5.57
CA TRP A 72 19.99 3.65 6.15
C TRP A 72 19.17 4.87 6.58
N TRP A 73 19.73 6.08 6.47
CA TRP A 73 19.02 7.35 6.65
C TRP A 73 17.71 7.40 5.84
N TYR A 74 17.67 6.74 4.68
CA TYR A 74 16.51 6.69 3.81
C TYR A 74 15.33 5.98 4.44
N VAL A 75 15.55 4.87 5.17
CA VAL A 75 14.49 4.16 5.90
C VAL A 75 13.90 5.06 6.98
N LEU A 76 14.75 5.81 7.68
CA LEU A 76 14.29 6.81 8.65
C LEU A 76 13.49 7.89 7.94
N LYS A 77 13.99 8.49 6.86
CA LYS A 77 13.25 9.50 6.09
C LYS A 77 11.89 8.99 5.57
N TYR A 78 11.79 7.71 5.22
CA TYR A 78 10.58 7.11 4.66
C TYR A 78 9.52 6.73 5.70
N TRP A 79 9.77 6.97 7.01
CA TRP A 79 8.82 6.62 8.08
C TRP A 79 7.39 7.16 7.87
N PRO A 80 7.14 8.36 7.31
CA PRO A 80 5.78 8.83 7.09
C PRO A 80 5.05 7.97 6.06
N ALA A 81 5.73 7.57 4.99
CA ALA A 81 5.19 6.63 4.02
C ALA A 81 5.00 5.23 4.65
N ALA A 82 5.89 4.81 5.54
CA ALA A 82 5.78 3.51 6.21
C ALA A 82 4.60 3.41 7.20
N ILE A 83 4.24 4.49 7.89
CA ILE A 83 3.27 4.44 9.00
C ILE A 83 2.08 5.37 8.78
N PHE A 84 2.35 6.65 8.46
CA PHE A 84 1.30 7.66 8.37
C PHE A 84 0.43 7.47 7.13
N ALA A 85 1.04 7.17 5.97
CA ALA A 85 0.31 6.91 4.74
C ALA A 85 -0.65 5.71 4.88
N PRO A 86 -0.24 4.51 5.33
CA PRO A 86 -1.16 3.41 5.58
C PRO A 86 -2.31 3.76 6.55
N LEU A 87 -2.02 4.53 7.59
CA LEU A 87 -3.05 4.95 8.55
C LEU A 87 -4.12 5.82 7.89
N VAL A 88 -3.71 6.80 7.08
CA VAL A 88 -4.64 7.71 6.39
C VAL A 88 -5.36 6.99 5.24
N GLU A 89 -4.60 6.35 4.36
CA GLU A 89 -5.10 5.74 3.14
C GLU A 89 -6.02 4.55 3.43
N GLU A 90 -5.62 3.61 4.29
CA GLU A 90 -6.48 2.46 4.58
C GLU A 90 -7.72 2.86 5.38
N THR A 91 -7.63 3.88 6.24
CA THR A 91 -8.83 4.44 6.89
C THR A 91 -9.80 5.02 5.86
N ALA A 92 -9.28 5.74 4.86
CA ALA A 92 -10.11 6.33 3.80
C ALA A 92 -10.72 5.26 2.88
N TYR A 93 -9.91 4.32 2.38
CA TYR A 93 -10.33 3.37 1.35
C TYR A 93 -10.96 2.10 1.94
N ARG A 94 -10.33 1.47 2.95
CA ARG A 94 -10.74 0.16 3.53
C ARG A 94 -11.64 0.34 4.75
N GLY A 95 -11.62 1.52 5.36
CA GLY A 95 -12.58 1.95 6.36
C GLY A 95 -13.80 2.63 5.74
N PHE A 96 -13.66 3.90 5.38
CA PHE A 96 -14.78 4.76 4.99
C PHE A 96 -15.45 4.35 3.67
N LEU A 97 -14.69 4.34 2.57
CA LEU A 97 -15.22 4.06 1.24
C LEU A 97 -15.76 2.62 1.15
N TRP A 98 -14.98 1.65 1.65
CA TRP A 98 -15.38 0.24 1.69
C TRP A 98 -16.71 0.02 2.39
N ARG A 99 -16.96 0.67 3.54
CA ARG A 99 -18.23 0.50 4.27
C ARG A 99 -19.42 0.90 3.42
N GLY A 100 -19.34 2.06 2.75
CA GLY A 100 -20.43 2.54 1.89
C GLY A 100 -20.67 1.62 0.70
N LEU A 101 -19.61 1.19 0.03
CA LEU A 101 -19.70 0.30 -1.14
C LEU A 101 -20.21 -1.09 -0.75
N ALA A 102 -19.76 -1.64 0.38
CA ALA A 102 -20.14 -2.98 0.81
C ALA A 102 -21.60 -3.08 1.23
N ALA A 103 -22.18 -1.99 1.74
CA ALA A 103 -23.60 -1.88 2.06
C ALA A 103 -24.48 -1.67 0.81
N SER A 104 -23.89 -1.36 -0.34
CA SER A 104 -24.62 -1.20 -1.61
C SER A 104 -24.75 -2.53 -2.37
N ARG A 105 -25.40 -2.50 -3.54
CA ARG A 105 -25.50 -3.66 -4.45
C ARG A 105 -24.14 -4.18 -4.94
N LEU A 106 -23.08 -3.39 -4.81
CA LEU A 106 -21.71 -3.79 -5.17
C LEU A 106 -21.14 -4.88 -4.23
N GLY A 107 -21.61 -4.93 -2.98
CA GLY A 107 -21.11 -5.87 -1.97
C GLY A 107 -19.59 -5.80 -1.79
N HIS A 108 -19.00 -6.87 -1.26
CA HIS A 108 -17.56 -6.92 -1.01
C HIS A 108 -16.71 -6.96 -2.28
N GLY A 109 -17.17 -7.65 -3.33
CA GLY A 109 -16.45 -7.74 -4.60
C GLY A 109 -16.32 -6.39 -5.30
N GLY A 110 -17.41 -5.63 -5.41
CA GLY A 110 -17.35 -4.28 -5.97
C GLY A 110 -16.61 -3.30 -5.05
N SER A 111 -16.70 -3.47 -3.73
CA SER A 111 -15.89 -2.69 -2.78
C SER A 111 -14.39 -2.86 -3.00
N LEU A 112 -13.96 -4.11 -3.24
CA LEU A 112 -12.58 -4.44 -3.57
C LEU A 112 -12.11 -3.71 -4.83
N LEU A 113 -12.85 -3.87 -5.94
CA LEU A 113 -12.48 -3.29 -7.23
C LEU A 113 -12.50 -1.76 -7.20
N VAL A 114 -13.57 -1.15 -6.69
CA VAL A 114 -13.72 0.31 -6.69
C VAL A 114 -12.72 0.96 -5.72
N SER A 115 -12.55 0.43 -4.52
CA SER A 115 -11.56 1.01 -3.59
C SER A 115 -10.13 0.89 -4.11
N ALA A 116 -9.78 -0.20 -4.81
CA ALA A 116 -8.48 -0.35 -5.46
C ALA A 116 -8.29 0.64 -6.62
N LEU A 117 -9.35 0.92 -7.40
CA LEU A 117 -9.28 1.90 -8.49
C LEU A 117 -9.08 3.32 -7.96
N PHE A 118 -9.83 3.73 -6.92
CA PHE A 118 -9.64 5.03 -6.27
C PHE A 118 -8.26 5.15 -5.62
N PHE A 119 -7.77 4.07 -4.99
CA PHE A 119 -6.42 4.01 -4.47
C PHE A 119 -5.40 4.24 -5.59
N ALA A 120 -5.50 3.56 -6.73
CA ALA A 120 -4.61 3.77 -7.86
C ALA A 120 -4.68 5.19 -8.44
N ALA A 121 -5.88 5.75 -8.54
CA ALA A 121 -6.10 7.07 -9.12
C ALA A 121 -5.45 8.22 -8.33
N VAL A 122 -5.31 8.10 -7.00
CA VAL A 122 -4.62 9.16 -6.23
C VAL A 122 -3.11 9.12 -6.35
N HIS A 123 -2.54 8.05 -6.90
CA HIS A 123 -1.10 7.93 -7.17
C HIS A 123 -0.73 8.57 -8.51
N TYR A 124 -1.24 9.78 -8.76
CA TYR A 124 -1.09 10.51 -10.02
C TYR A 124 0.36 10.84 -10.35
N HIS A 125 1.23 10.99 -9.36
CA HIS A 125 2.66 11.18 -9.57
C HIS A 125 3.32 9.99 -10.27
N TYR A 126 2.74 8.80 -10.24
CA TYR A 126 3.23 7.64 -10.98
C TYR A 126 2.78 7.63 -12.44
N TYR A 127 1.55 8.03 -12.74
CA TYR A 127 1.03 7.96 -14.11
C TYR A 127 1.04 9.29 -14.84
N ILE A 128 1.37 10.41 -14.18
CA ILE A 128 1.60 11.71 -14.82
C ILE A 128 3.10 12.01 -14.72
N GLN A 129 3.85 11.71 -15.78
CA GLN A 129 5.30 11.88 -15.83
C GLN A 129 5.64 12.85 -16.96
N GLY A 130 6.33 13.96 -16.64
CA GLY A 130 6.72 14.96 -17.65
C GLY A 130 5.55 15.58 -18.43
N GLY A 131 4.35 15.64 -17.83
CA GLY A 131 3.13 16.11 -18.48
C GLY A 131 2.41 15.07 -19.35
N GLN A 132 2.90 13.84 -19.43
CA GLN A 132 2.29 12.74 -20.17
C GLN A 132 1.59 11.75 -19.24
N VAL A 133 0.49 11.16 -19.72
CA VAL A 133 -0.25 10.11 -19.00
C VAL A 133 0.27 8.73 -19.40
N VAL A 134 0.89 8.03 -18.46
CA VAL A 134 1.41 6.65 -18.61
C VAL A 134 0.47 5.70 -17.88
N LEU A 135 -0.58 5.24 -18.56
CA LEU A 135 -1.61 4.39 -17.95
C LEU A 135 -1.06 3.07 -17.40
N GLY A 136 0.04 2.54 -17.95
CA GLY A 136 0.71 1.35 -17.41
C GLY A 136 1.16 1.52 -15.96
N ALA A 137 1.47 2.74 -15.54
CA ALA A 137 1.90 3.03 -14.16
C ALA A 137 0.75 2.95 -13.14
N LEU A 138 -0.51 2.88 -13.57
CA LEU A 138 -1.66 2.61 -12.69
C LEU A 138 -1.76 1.15 -12.25
N ILE A 139 -1.14 0.23 -13.01
CA ILE A 139 -1.29 -1.22 -12.77
C ILE A 139 -0.74 -1.60 -11.40
N SER A 140 0.45 -1.13 -11.06
CA SER A 140 1.09 -1.42 -9.77
C SER A 140 0.27 -0.96 -8.56
N PRO A 141 -0.09 0.34 -8.42
CA PRO A 141 -0.90 0.78 -7.28
C PRO A 141 -2.30 0.18 -7.28
N PHE A 142 -2.87 -0.17 -8.44
CA PHE A 142 -4.12 -0.92 -8.51
C PHE A 142 -3.98 -2.32 -7.92
N ILE A 143 -2.92 -3.07 -8.26
CA ILE A 143 -2.66 -4.41 -7.71
C ILE A 143 -2.44 -4.34 -6.19
N PHE A 144 -1.64 -3.37 -5.70
CA PHE A 144 -1.50 -3.15 -4.26
C PHE A 144 -2.85 -2.81 -3.61
N GLY A 145 -3.66 -1.99 -4.29
CA GLY A 145 -5.01 -1.68 -3.86
C GLY A 145 -5.90 -2.93 -3.72
N LEU A 146 -5.79 -3.89 -4.65
CA LEU A 146 -6.48 -5.17 -4.57
C LEU A 146 -5.96 -6.01 -3.40
N ILE A 147 -4.64 -6.05 -3.17
CA ILE A 147 -4.03 -6.79 -2.07
C ILE A 147 -4.54 -6.28 -0.71
N PHE A 148 -4.49 -4.97 -0.48
CA PHE A 148 -4.96 -4.38 0.79
C PHE A 148 -6.46 -4.58 0.99
N GLY A 149 -7.24 -4.44 -0.09
CA GLY A 149 -8.67 -4.73 -0.08
C GLY A 149 -8.98 -6.20 0.20
N PHE A 150 -8.21 -7.13 -0.34
CA PHE A 150 -8.35 -8.57 -0.08
C PHE A 150 -8.09 -8.89 1.40
N VAL A 151 -6.99 -8.37 1.96
CA VAL A 151 -6.70 -8.54 3.40
C VAL A 151 -7.83 -7.97 4.24
N ARG A 152 -8.33 -6.76 3.90
CA ARG A 152 -9.48 -6.15 4.58
C ARG A 152 -10.75 -7.01 4.51
N TRP A 153 -11.04 -7.58 3.35
CA TRP A 153 -12.22 -8.43 3.15
C TRP A 153 -12.11 -9.68 4.00
N ARG A 154 -11.01 -10.42 3.88
CA ARG A 154 -10.84 -11.72 4.53
C ARG A 154 -10.65 -11.64 6.03
N SER A 155 -9.95 -10.61 6.52
CA SER A 155 -9.71 -10.43 7.96
C SER A 155 -10.85 -9.71 8.68
N GLY A 156 -11.66 -8.93 7.95
CA GLY A 156 -12.62 -8.01 8.56
C GLY A 156 -11.95 -6.90 9.39
N SER A 157 -10.66 -6.62 9.21
CA SER A 157 -9.93 -5.58 9.96
C SER A 157 -9.21 -4.63 9.00
N THR A 158 -9.49 -3.33 9.14
CA THR A 158 -8.74 -2.29 8.42
C THR A 158 -7.31 -2.18 8.95
N ILE A 159 -7.08 -2.49 10.24
CA ILE A 159 -5.72 -2.53 10.82
C ILE A 159 -4.88 -3.64 10.17
N ALA A 160 -5.46 -4.79 9.81
CA ALA A 160 -4.71 -5.83 9.09
C ALA A 160 -4.25 -5.35 7.70
N ALA A 161 -5.08 -4.57 7.00
CA ALA A 161 -4.69 -3.93 5.74
C ALA A 161 -3.59 -2.89 5.95
N MET A 162 -3.68 -2.07 7.01
CA MET A 162 -2.63 -1.11 7.39
C MET A 162 -1.29 -1.81 7.65
N ILE A 163 -1.29 -2.94 8.35
CA ILE A 163 -0.09 -3.74 8.60
C ILE A 163 0.52 -4.21 7.27
N THR A 164 -0.30 -4.78 6.38
CA THR A 164 0.17 -5.28 5.07
C THR A 164 0.80 -4.15 4.25
N HIS A 165 0.14 -2.99 4.21
CA HIS A 165 0.61 -1.81 3.49
C HIS A 165 1.90 -1.25 4.11
N ALA A 166 1.94 -1.09 5.44
CA ALA A 166 3.13 -0.63 6.15
C ALA A 166 4.34 -1.54 5.90
N LEU A 167 4.16 -2.87 5.94
CA LEU A 167 5.21 -3.83 5.61
C LEU A 167 5.74 -3.64 4.19
N GLY A 168 4.86 -3.43 3.21
CA GLY A 168 5.24 -3.12 1.82
C GLY A 168 6.11 -1.86 1.73
N ASN A 169 5.71 -0.77 2.38
CA ASN A 169 6.46 0.49 2.33
C ASN A 169 7.82 0.39 3.06
N ILE A 170 7.86 -0.32 4.19
CA ILE A 170 9.12 -0.62 4.89
C ILE A 170 10.03 -1.45 4.00
N ALA A 171 9.52 -2.54 3.42
CA ALA A 171 10.28 -3.41 2.54
C ALA A 171 10.84 -2.66 1.34
N LEU A 172 10.03 -1.81 0.69
CA LEU A 172 10.48 -0.96 -0.41
C LEU A 172 11.70 -0.12 -0.01
N SER A 173 11.63 0.56 1.14
CA SER A 173 12.74 1.40 1.63
C SER A 173 14.00 0.59 1.98
N VAL A 174 13.84 -0.55 2.65
CA VAL A 174 14.94 -1.43 3.07
C VAL A 174 15.62 -2.07 1.86
N LEU A 175 14.84 -2.64 0.95
CA LEU A 175 15.34 -3.28 -0.26
C LEU A 175 16.04 -2.28 -1.18
N THR A 176 15.58 -1.04 -1.24
CA THR A 176 16.27 0.04 -1.99
C THR A 176 17.67 0.29 -1.45
N VAL A 177 17.81 0.40 -0.12
CA VAL A 177 19.14 0.59 0.51
C VAL A 177 20.03 -0.62 0.25
N LEU A 178 19.50 -1.84 0.39
CA LEU A 178 20.25 -3.07 0.14
C LEU A 178 20.69 -3.17 -1.33
N ALA A 179 19.81 -2.86 -2.28
CA ALA A 179 20.13 -2.89 -3.70
C ALA A 179 21.32 -1.98 -4.04
N VAL A 180 21.34 -0.77 -3.48
CA VAL A 180 22.46 0.15 -3.67
C VAL A 180 23.74 -0.35 -2.99
N ARG A 181 23.64 -0.78 -1.73
CA ARG A 181 24.82 -1.20 -0.96
C ARG A 181 25.49 -2.46 -1.49
N HIS A 182 24.72 -3.35 -2.10
CA HIS A 182 25.20 -4.63 -2.60
C HIS A 182 25.31 -4.69 -4.13
N GLY A 183 25.02 -3.59 -4.83
CA GLY A 183 25.07 -3.53 -6.29
C GLY A 183 24.17 -4.56 -6.94
N TRP A 184 22.94 -4.74 -6.44
CA TRP A 184 21.98 -5.67 -7.04
C TRP A 184 21.70 -5.26 -8.49
N PRO A 185 21.63 -6.23 -9.41
CA PRO A 185 21.29 -5.97 -10.79
C PRO A 185 19.90 -5.36 -10.91
#